data_AF-A0A7S2NAC8-F1
#
_entry.id   AF-A0A7S2NAC8-F1
#
_cell.length_a   1.000
_cell.length_b   1.000
_cell.length_c   1.000
_cell.angle_alpha   90.00
_cell.angle_beta   90.00
_cell.angle_gamma   90.00
#
_symmetry.space_group_name_H-M   'P 1'
#
loop_
_entity.id
_entity.type
_entity.pdbx_description
1 polymer ?
#
loop_
_entity_poly.entity_id
_entity_poly.type
_entity_poly.pdbx_seq_one_letter_code
_entity_poly.pdbx_strand_id
1 'polypeptide(L)'
;TCLCCVVLRSLLDSAVTGEHEKKCFPPPESSGERCASLCNIPDGSSSILSNVEAGSVGQRLVPTSRYCFAACKPPSCRVPDDGSVGCLPLEPSEVAEAMTDGGNGREIGAGCY
;
A
#
# COMPACT_ATOMS: atom_id res chain seq x y z
N THR A 1 1.41 3.83 9.17
CA THR A 1 0.74 2.62 9.68
C THR A 1 -0.43 2.31 8.76
N CYS A 2 -0.84 1.06 8.59
CA CYS A 2 -1.96 0.70 7.70
C CYS A 2 -3.36 0.94 8.30
N LEU A 3 -3.43 1.57 9.49
CA LEU A 3 -4.65 1.76 10.28
C LEU A 3 -5.79 2.46 9.52
N CYS A 4 -5.45 3.27 8.53
CA CYS A 4 -6.42 4.02 7.75
C CYS A 4 -6.59 3.45 6.33
N CYS A 5 -5.90 2.37 5.99
CA CYS A 5 -6.00 1.75 4.68
C CYS A 5 -7.09 0.68 4.71
N VAL A 6 -7.95 0.68 3.70
CA VAL A 6 -9.04 -0.28 3.54
C VAL A 6 -8.87 -1.10 2.26
N VAL A 7 -9.48 -2.27 2.22
CA VAL A 7 -9.46 -3.15 1.06
C VAL A 7 -10.45 -2.65 0.01
N LEU A 8 -9.95 -2.38 -1.19
CA LEU A 8 -10.75 -2.08 -2.39
C LEU A 8 -10.22 -2.85 -3.59
N ARG A 9 -11.07 -3.02 -4.61
CA ARG A 9 -10.65 -3.56 -5.90
C ARG A 9 -9.92 -2.50 -6.71
N SER A 10 -8.73 -2.83 -7.20
CA SER A 10 -8.00 -1.95 -8.10
C SER A 10 -8.75 -1.81 -9.43
N LEU A 11 -8.92 -0.57 -9.88
CA LEU A 11 -9.42 -0.27 -11.23
C LEU A 11 -8.37 -0.48 -12.32
N LEU A 12 -7.10 -0.68 -11.93
CA LEU A 12 -5.99 -0.96 -12.82
C LEU A 12 -5.56 -2.40 -12.67
N ASP A 13 -5.14 -3.02 -13.78
CA ASP A 13 -4.52 -4.33 -13.77
C ASP A 13 -3.23 -4.30 -12.96
N SER A 14 -3.02 -5.34 -12.17
CA SER A 14 -1.75 -5.55 -11.48
C SER A 14 -0.63 -5.71 -12.51
N ALA A 15 0.48 -4.99 -12.32
CA ALA A 15 1.67 -5.19 -13.13
C ALA A 15 2.33 -6.56 -12.88
N VAL A 16 1.92 -7.28 -11.82
CA VAL A 16 2.43 -8.60 -11.45
C VAL A 16 1.56 -9.72 -12.04
N THR A 17 0.24 -9.64 -11.85
CA THR A 17 -0.68 -10.73 -12.23
C THR A 17 -1.49 -10.44 -13.48
N GLY A 18 -1.56 -9.18 -13.94
CA GLY A 18 -2.39 -8.77 -15.07
C GLY A 18 -3.88 -8.70 -14.75
N GLU A 19 -4.27 -8.87 -13.48
CA GLU A 19 -5.67 -8.93 -13.04
C GLU A 19 -6.04 -7.74 -12.15
N HIS A 20 -7.34 -7.47 -12.04
CA HIS A 20 -7.89 -6.49 -11.10
C HIS A 20 -7.85 -7.00 -9.65
N GLU A 21 -6.69 -6.87 -9.02
CA GLU A 21 -6.49 -7.36 -7.65
C GLU A 21 -7.14 -6.47 -6.58
N LYS A 22 -7.54 -7.11 -5.48
CA LYS A 22 -7.83 -6.46 -4.22
C LYS A 22 -6.54 -5.90 -3.63
N LYS A 23 -6.52 -4.60 -3.39
CA LYS A 23 -5.39 -3.85 -2.84
C LYS A 23 -5.86 -2.95 -1.72
N CYS A 24 -4.89 -2.31 -1.08
CA CYS A 24 -5.12 -1.39 0.01
C CYS A 24 -5.07 0.05 -0.47
N PHE A 25 -6.11 0.81 -0.14
CA PHE A 25 -6.24 2.21 -0.49
C PHE A 25 -6.76 3.01 0.71
N PRO A 26 -6.63 4.34 0.70
CA PRO A 26 -7.40 5.18 1.62
C PRO A 26 -8.90 4.95 1.40
N PRO A 27 -9.74 5.16 2.42
CA PRO A 27 -11.17 5.03 2.30
C PRO A 27 -11.69 6.02 1.25
N PRO A 28 -12.71 5.63 0.48
CA PRO A 28 -13.27 6.48 -0.56
C PRO A 28 -13.84 7.74 0.07
N GLU A 29 -13.77 8.88 -0.62
CA GLU A 29 -14.26 10.17 -0.09
C GLU A 29 -15.75 10.13 0.29
N SER A 30 -16.53 9.25 -0.36
CA SER A 30 -17.95 8.99 -0.07
C SER A 30 -18.22 8.35 1.30
N SER A 31 -17.22 7.72 1.93
CA SER A 31 -17.36 7.10 3.26
C SER A 31 -17.44 8.13 4.39
N GLY A 32 -17.03 9.38 4.14
CA GLY A 32 -16.91 10.42 5.16
C GLY A 32 -15.70 10.25 6.10
N GLU A 33 -15.00 9.11 6.04
CA GLU A 33 -13.74 8.90 6.74
C GLU A 33 -12.59 9.58 5.99
N ARG A 34 -11.75 10.32 6.73
CA ARG A 34 -10.60 11.02 6.17
C ARG A 34 -9.32 10.54 6.80
N CYS A 35 -8.48 9.89 6.00
CA CYS A 35 -7.08 9.69 6.39
C CYS A 35 -6.30 10.99 6.27
N ALA A 36 -5.22 11.09 7.04
CA ALA A 36 -4.20 12.09 6.75
C ALA A 36 -3.74 11.92 5.29
N SER A 37 -3.60 13.03 4.56
CA SER A 37 -3.19 13.00 3.15
C SER A 37 -1.76 12.49 2.97
N LEU A 38 -0.93 12.72 3.99
CA LEU A 38 0.46 12.29 4.04
C LEU A 38 0.67 11.37 5.24
N CYS A 39 1.39 10.28 5.02
CA CYS A 39 1.89 9.40 6.06
C CYS A 39 3.36 9.68 6.28
N ASN A 40 3.75 9.72 7.56
CA ASN A 40 5.14 9.74 7.96
C ASN A 40 5.63 8.30 8.08
N ILE A 41 6.73 7.98 7.39
CA ILE A 41 7.35 6.66 7.44
C ILE A 41 8.74 6.75 8.11
N PRO A 42 9.05 5.88 9.08
CA PRO A 42 10.37 5.86 9.71
C PRO A 42 11.45 5.50 8.70
N ASP A 43 12.61 6.15 8.81
CA ASP A 43 13.81 5.83 8.01
C ASP A 43 14.11 4.33 8.10
N GLY A 44 14.12 3.64 6.95
CA GLY A 44 14.33 2.19 6.84
C GLY A 44 13.09 1.38 6.43
N SER A 45 11.87 1.93 6.60
CA SER A 45 10.64 1.36 6.01
C SER A 45 10.41 1.78 4.55
N SER A 46 11.40 2.47 3.99
CA SER A 46 11.28 3.38 2.86
C SER A 46 11.69 2.78 1.51
N SER A 47 12.15 1.52 1.46
CA SER A 47 12.85 1.04 0.27
C SER A 47 11.91 0.78 -0.95
N ILE A 48 10.62 0.47 -0.75
CA ILE A 48 9.57 0.50 -1.81
C ILE A 48 9.20 1.95 -2.21
N LEU A 49 9.39 2.91 -1.30
CA LEU A 49 9.04 4.32 -1.47
C LEU A 49 10.29 5.20 -1.69
N SER A 50 11.37 4.61 -2.22
CA SER A 50 12.71 5.22 -2.30
C SER A 50 12.78 6.53 -3.09
N ASN A 51 11.81 6.78 -3.98
CA ASN A 51 11.69 8.03 -4.76
C ASN A 51 10.98 9.16 -4.00
N VAL A 52 10.99 9.15 -2.66
CA VAL A 52 10.35 10.18 -1.84
C VAL A 52 11.45 11.03 -1.23
N GLU A 53 11.42 12.33 -1.53
CA GLU A 53 12.38 13.29 -1.01
C GLU A 53 12.47 13.21 0.52
N ALA A 54 13.69 13.07 1.03
CA ALA A 54 13.94 13.08 2.46
C ALA A 54 13.66 14.49 3.00
N GLY A 55 12.75 14.60 3.96
CA GLY A 55 12.59 15.83 4.74
C GLY A 55 13.81 16.06 5.62
N SER A 56 14.02 17.30 6.05
CA SER A 56 15.16 17.78 6.85
C SER A 56 15.32 17.14 8.25
N VAL A 57 14.54 16.11 8.58
CA VAL A 57 14.50 15.43 9.89
C VAL A 57 14.61 13.90 9.77
N GLY A 58 15.06 13.35 8.63
CA GLY A 58 15.12 11.88 8.44
C GLY A 58 13.73 11.22 8.40
N GLN A 59 12.72 12.01 8.01
CA GLN A 59 11.34 11.56 7.92
C GLN A 59 10.88 11.83 6.49
N ARG A 60 10.40 10.78 5.82
CA ARG A 60 9.86 10.87 4.46
C ARG A 60 8.34 10.99 4.55
N LEU A 61 7.80 12.04 3.93
CA LEU A 61 6.35 12.24 3.80
C LEU A 61 5.89 11.59 2.51
N VAL A 62 5.01 10.60 2.62
CA VAL A 62 4.48 9.87 1.46
C VAL A 62 2.98 10.08 1.33
N PRO A 63 2.45 10.24 0.11
CA PRO A 63 1.00 10.20 -0.09
C PRO A 63 0.44 8.91 0.51
N THR A 64 -0.61 9.04 1.33
CA THR A 64 -1.21 7.89 2.01
C THR A 64 -1.72 6.85 1.02
N SER A 65 -2.18 7.26 -0.16
CA SER A 65 -2.55 6.34 -1.24
C SER A 65 -1.40 5.47 -1.69
N ARG A 66 -0.22 6.06 -1.91
CA ARG A 66 0.99 5.33 -2.30
C ARG A 66 1.47 4.41 -1.17
N TYR A 67 1.36 4.86 0.08
CA TYR A 67 1.69 4.03 1.23
C TYR A 67 0.75 2.83 1.37
N CYS A 68 -0.57 3.04 1.34
CA CYS A 68 -1.54 1.97 1.43
C CYS A 68 -1.32 0.92 0.33
N PHE A 69 -1.09 1.36 -0.90
CA PHE A 69 -0.89 0.45 -2.02
C PHE A 69 0.40 -0.38 -1.91
N ALA A 70 1.48 0.22 -1.41
CA ALA A 70 2.81 -0.35 -1.50
C ALA A 70 3.34 -0.98 -0.20
N ALA A 71 2.73 -0.65 0.95
CA ALA A 71 3.16 -1.10 2.27
C ALA A 71 2.09 -1.90 3.03
N CYS A 72 0.89 -2.04 2.47
CA CYS A 72 -0.23 -2.72 3.12
C CYS A 72 -0.84 -3.78 2.20
N LYS A 73 -1.38 -4.85 2.80
CA LYS A 73 -2.08 -5.94 2.12
C LYS A 73 -3.46 -6.21 2.74
N PRO A 74 -4.41 -6.77 1.96
CA PRO A 74 -5.64 -7.31 2.50
C PRO A 74 -5.33 -8.42 3.53
N PRO A 75 -6.14 -8.57 4.60
CA PRO A 75 -5.93 -9.64 5.58
C PRO A 75 -6.08 -11.05 5.00
N SER A 76 -6.93 -11.21 3.97
CA SER A 76 -7.06 -12.43 3.18
C SER A 76 -7.79 -12.13 1.86
N CYS A 77 -7.71 -13.03 0.87
CA CYS A 77 -8.44 -12.84 -0.39
C CYS A 77 -9.98 -12.94 -0.27
N ARG A 78 -10.48 -13.47 0.85
CA ARG A 78 -11.92 -13.67 1.09
C ARG A 78 -12.62 -12.44 1.65
N VAL A 79 -11.87 -11.41 2.05
CA VAL A 79 -12.47 -10.18 2.57
C VAL A 79 -13.22 -9.43 1.46
N PRO A 80 -14.32 -8.73 1.80
CA PRO A 80 -14.98 -7.83 0.86
C PRO A 80 -14.05 -6.68 0.45
N ASP A 81 -14.25 -6.20 -0.76
CA ASP A 81 -13.52 -5.11 -1.41
C ASP A 81 -14.37 -3.81 -1.48
N ASP A 82 -15.32 -3.67 -0.54
CA ASP A 82 -16.24 -2.54 -0.40
C ASP A 82 -15.71 -1.42 0.51
N GLY A 83 -14.47 -1.55 0.99
CA GLY A 83 -13.85 -0.59 1.90
C GLY A 83 -14.22 -0.77 3.37
N SER A 84 -14.98 -1.81 3.73
CA SER A 84 -15.38 -2.08 5.14
C SER A 84 -14.27 -2.74 5.98
N VAL A 85 -13.24 -3.29 5.34
CA VAL A 85 -12.17 -4.05 6.01
C VAL A 85 -10.84 -3.33 5.95
N GLY A 86 -10.21 -3.17 7.11
CA GLY A 86 -8.88 -2.58 7.24
C GLY A 86 -7.77 -3.50 6.74
N CYS A 87 -6.68 -2.88 6.28
CA CYS A 87 -5.50 -3.57 5.79
C CYS A 87 -4.45 -3.85 6.87
N LEU A 88 -3.58 -4.81 6.59
CA LEU A 88 -2.44 -5.17 7.42
C LEU A 88 -1.15 -4.64 6.81
N PRO A 89 -0.13 -4.31 7.61
CA PRO A 89 1.20 -4.06 7.08
C PRO A 89 1.74 -5.30 6.39
N LEU A 90 2.48 -5.10 5.30
CA LEU A 90 3.30 -6.14 4.71
C LEU A 90 4.42 -6.53 5.68
N GLU A 91 4.78 -7.80 5.71
CA GLU A 91 5.92 -8.29 6.47
C GLU A 91 7.24 -7.92 5.76
N PRO A 92 8.34 -7.71 6.50
CA PRO A 92 9.63 -7.35 5.90
C PRO A 92 10.10 -8.29 4.78
N SER A 93 9.76 -9.58 4.86
CA SER A 93 10.06 -10.59 3.84
C SER A 93 9.27 -10.42 2.55
N GLU A 94 7.99 -10.02 2.62
CA GLU A 94 7.14 -9.77 1.44
C GLU A 94 7.57 -8.48 0.73
N VAL A 95 8.04 -7.53 1.54
CA VAL A 95 8.57 -6.27 1.07
C VAL A 95 9.91 -6.50 0.34
N ALA A 96 10.76 -7.42 0.81
CA ALA A 96 12.06 -7.71 0.22
C ALA A 96 12.00 -8.13 -1.27
N GLU A 97 10.96 -8.85 -1.70
CA GLU A 97 10.80 -9.28 -3.11
C GLU A 97 10.51 -8.12 -4.07
N ALA A 98 9.85 -7.05 -3.61
CA ALA A 98 9.66 -5.83 -4.39
C ALA A 98 10.88 -4.88 -4.35
N MET A 99 11.84 -5.16 -3.45
CA MET A 99 12.97 -4.27 -3.12
C MET A 99 14.32 -4.66 -3.78
N THR A 100 14.40 -5.76 -4.54
CA THR A 100 15.65 -6.20 -5.20
C THR A 100 15.87 -5.57 -6.58
N ASP A 101 17.13 -5.42 -7.01
CA ASP A 101 17.48 -5.12 -8.41
C ASP A 101 16.94 -6.23 -9.32
N GLY A 102 15.97 -5.90 -10.17
CA GLY A 102 15.19 -6.86 -10.97
C GLY A 102 13.76 -7.13 -10.47
N GLY A 103 13.42 -6.64 -9.27
CA GLY A 103 12.04 -6.55 -8.78
C GLY A 103 11.28 -5.40 -9.47
N ASN A 104 9.95 -5.39 -9.39
CA ASN A 104 9.14 -4.40 -10.11
C ASN A 104 9.13 -3.01 -9.45
N GLY A 105 9.69 -2.84 -8.25
CA GLY A 105 9.90 -1.56 -7.55
C GLY A 105 8.63 -0.74 -7.31
N ARG A 106 7.45 -1.36 -7.44
CA ARG A 106 6.16 -0.65 -7.59
C ARG A 106 5.00 -1.31 -6.87
N GLU A 107 4.88 -2.64 -6.94
CA GLU A 107 3.67 -3.34 -6.53
C GLU A 107 3.99 -4.75 -6.02
N ILE A 108 3.39 -5.15 -4.90
CA ILE A 108 3.40 -6.56 -4.49
C ILE A 108 2.05 -7.15 -4.87
N GLY A 109 2.05 -8.21 -5.70
CA GLY A 109 0.85 -8.95 -6.06
C GLY A 109 0.17 -9.48 -4.80
N ALA A 110 -1.11 -9.20 -4.62
CA ALA A 110 -1.88 -9.78 -3.52
C ALA A 110 -2.34 -11.20 -3.86
N GLY A 111 -2.37 -11.57 -5.15
CA GLY A 111 -2.92 -12.85 -5.60
C GLY A 111 -4.41 -13.01 -5.26
N CYS A 112 -5.08 -11.90 -4.95
CA CYS A 112 -6.46 -11.82 -4.53
C CYS A 112 -7.27 -11.11 -5.60
N TYR A 113 -7.99 -11.87 -6.42
CA TYR A 113 -8.88 -11.39 -7.49
C TYR A 113 -10.36 -11.60 -7.14
#